data_AF-A0A7K4LWG2-F1
#
_entry.id   AF-A0A7K4LWG2-F1
#
_cell.length_a   1.000
_cell.length_b   1.000
_cell.length_c   1.000
_cell.angle_alpha   90.00
_cell.angle_beta   90.00
_cell.angle_gamma   90.00
#
_symmetry.space_group_name_H-M   'P 1'
#
loop_
_entity.id
_entity.type
_entity.pdbx_description
1 polymer ?
#
loop_
_entity_poly.entity_id
_entity_poly.type
_entity_poly.pdbx_seq_one_letter_code
_entity_poly.pdbx_strand_id
1 'polypeptide(L)'
;GVRMLDGEVTDAVEAHSLGLNPNHIHIYSASWGPEDDGKTVDGPARLAEEAFFRGVSQGRGGLGSIFVWASGNGGREHDSCNCDGYTNSIYTLSISSTTQYGNVPWYSEACSSTLATTYSSGNQNEKQIVTTDLRQKCTESHTGTSASAPLAAGIIALALEANKNLTWRDMQHLVVQTSKPAHLNANDWVTNGVGRKVSHSYGYGLLDAGAMVTLAKNWTSVGPQRKCVIDILTEPKDIGKRLEVRRKVDACVGKANYISRLEHAQARLTLSYNRRGDLAIHLVSPMGTRSTLLASRPHDYSADGFNDWAFMTTHSWDEDPAGDWVLEIENTSDANNYGTLTKFTLVLYGTATEAPSLSNQLESSGCKTLTPSQACVGECRTGGAGGPCGRPAPADARLPAVCEEGYYLHQKSCLKRCPPGFAPGVQSTHYTLENSVEPLAPQLCLPCHPSCATCSGPSANECLTCPAHSHWSSLDFSCSHQTQSSRASPALGQGEGPPATSPPANLPVLVASLSCVLIVVVFGTVFLALQLRSGFSLRGVKIYALDSGIISYKGLPSDVWQEEAPFESDGEDYEAHSERTAFIRDQSAL
;
A
#
# COMPACT_ATOMS: atom_id res chain seq x y z
N GLY A 1 -13.07 8.17 -20.01
CA GLY A 1 -12.31 8.55 -18.80
C GLY A 1 -13.25 9.10 -17.75
N VAL A 2 -12.78 9.27 -16.52
CA VAL A 2 -13.50 9.96 -15.45
C VAL A 2 -13.11 11.43 -15.51
N ARG A 3 -14.07 12.36 -15.69
CA ARG A 3 -13.79 13.81 -15.70
C ARG A 3 -13.83 14.32 -14.27
N MET A 4 -12.67 14.57 -13.68
CA MET A 4 -12.54 15.02 -12.28
C MET A 4 -11.53 16.15 -12.07
N LEU A 5 -10.66 16.46 -13.04
CA LEU A 5 -9.67 17.55 -12.96
C LEU A 5 -10.15 18.90 -13.51
N ASP A 6 -11.31 18.94 -14.16
CA ASP A 6 -11.86 20.14 -14.80
C ASP A 6 -12.78 20.88 -13.81
N GLY A 7 -12.20 21.30 -12.70
CA GLY A 7 -12.88 21.91 -11.56
C GLY A 7 -12.06 21.82 -10.27
N GLU A 8 -12.67 22.20 -9.15
CA GLU A 8 -12.06 22.05 -7.82
C GLU A 8 -11.92 20.56 -7.47
N VAL A 9 -10.68 20.13 -7.22
CA VAL A 9 -10.34 18.75 -6.85
C VAL A 9 -10.26 18.65 -5.33
N THR A 10 -11.28 18.08 -4.72
CA THR A 10 -11.35 17.85 -3.27
C THR A 10 -11.10 16.37 -2.95
N ASP A 11 -10.75 16.06 -1.69
CA ASP A 11 -10.60 14.68 -1.18
C ASP A 11 -11.81 13.78 -1.55
N ALA A 12 -13.03 14.33 -1.51
CA ALA A 12 -14.23 13.60 -1.91
C ALA A 12 -14.27 13.30 -3.42
N VAL A 13 -13.86 14.24 -4.27
CA VAL A 13 -13.80 14.06 -5.73
C VAL A 13 -12.80 12.97 -6.10
N GLU A 14 -11.63 12.99 -5.47
CA GLU A 14 -10.59 11.96 -5.63
C GLU A 14 -11.11 10.59 -5.20
N ALA A 15 -11.66 10.48 -3.98
CA ALA A 15 -12.19 9.24 -3.44
C ALA A 15 -13.31 8.63 -4.30
N HIS A 16 -14.22 9.46 -4.80
CA HIS A 16 -15.28 9.02 -5.70
C HIS A 16 -14.74 8.53 -7.04
N SER A 17 -13.70 9.19 -7.57
CA SER A 17 -13.07 8.83 -8.83
C SER A 17 -12.29 7.51 -8.72
N LEU A 18 -11.50 7.35 -7.67
CA LEU A 18 -10.76 6.13 -7.35
C LEU A 18 -11.69 4.95 -7.05
N GLY A 19 -12.84 5.23 -6.44
CA GLY A 19 -13.85 4.25 -6.08
C GLY A 19 -14.91 3.97 -7.15
N LEU A 20 -14.78 4.50 -8.37
CA LEU A 20 -15.80 4.37 -9.40
C LEU A 20 -15.89 2.91 -9.91
N ASN A 21 -17.06 2.28 -9.77
CA ASN A 21 -17.40 0.97 -10.34
C ASN A 21 -16.28 -0.10 -10.21
N PRO A 22 -15.78 -0.39 -8.99
CA PRO A 22 -14.56 -1.19 -8.79
C PRO A 22 -14.70 -2.67 -9.12
N ASN A 23 -15.93 -3.16 -9.34
CA ASN A 23 -16.19 -4.52 -9.82
C ASN A 23 -16.37 -4.60 -11.35
N HIS A 24 -16.31 -3.47 -12.04
CA HIS A 24 -16.35 -3.38 -13.50
C HIS A 24 -15.02 -2.89 -14.07
N ILE A 25 -14.47 -1.82 -13.48
CA ILE A 25 -13.18 -1.25 -13.86
C ILE A 25 -12.07 -2.10 -13.25
N HIS A 26 -11.11 -2.51 -14.08
CA HIS A 26 -9.99 -3.33 -13.64
C HIS A 26 -8.76 -2.48 -13.28
N ILE A 27 -8.49 -1.46 -14.11
CA ILE A 27 -7.29 -0.64 -14.06
C ILE A 27 -7.71 0.83 -14.09
N TYR A 28 -7.12 1.62 -13.22
CA TYR A 28 -7.23 3.07 -13.16
C TYR A 28 -5.87 3.65 -13.56
N SER A 29 -5.84 4.59 -14.48
CA SER A 29 -4.61 5.29 -14.89
C SER A 29 -4.75 6.75 -14.52
N ALA A 30 -3.82 7.26 -13.71
CA ALA A 30 -3.82 8.63 -13.21
C ALA A 30 -2.40 9.22 -13.29
N SER A 31 -2.35 10.55 -13.33
CA SER A 31 -1.11 11.33 -13.42
C SER A 31 -1.28 12.69 -12.76
N TRP A 32 -2.15 12.75 -11.75
CA TRP A 32 -2.38 13.92 -10.91
C TRP A 32 -1.81 13.62 -9.52
N GLY A 33 -1.52 14.67 -8.77
CA GLY A 33 -0.86 14.63 -7.48
C GLY A 33 -0.67 16.06 -6.98
N PRO A 34 0.23 16.27 -6.01
CA PRO A 34 0.66 17.60 -5.60
C PRO A 34 1.31 18.35 -6.77
N GLU A 35 1.56 19.64 -6.57
CA GLU A 35 2.30 20.44 -7.55
C GLU A 35 3.76 19.94 -7.64
N ASP A 36 4.23 19.72 -8.88
CA ASP A 36 5.58 19.25 -9.21
C ASP A 36 6.63 20.39 -9.12
N ASP A 37 6.65 21.11 -8.00
CA ASP A 37 7.39 22.36 -7.80
C ASP A 37 8.70 22.22 -7.01
N GLY A 38 9.09 20.99 -6.66
CA GLY A 38 10.33 20.75 -5.91
C GLY A 38 10.28 21.20 -4.45
N LYS A 39 9.10 21.56 -3.92
CA LYS A 39 8.94 22.05 -2.54
C LYS A 39 7.73 21.46 -1.80
N THR A 40 6.71 21.03 -2.52
CA THR A 40 5.49 20.49 -1.94
C THR A 40 5.73 19.10 -1.34
N VAL A 41 5.04 18.80 -0.23
CA VAL A 41 4.95 17.46 0.35
C VAL A 41 3.48 17.27 0.69
N ASP A 42 2.79 16.45 -0.09
CA ASP A 42 1.36 16.23 0.08
C ASP A 42 0.93 14.89 -0.54
N GLY A 43 -0.25 14.41 -0.20
CA GLY A 43 -0.72 13.09 -0.62
C GLY A 43 -2.22 12.91 -0.44
N PRO A 44 -2.73 11.68 -0.61
CA PRO A 44 -4.14 11.41 -0.43
C PRO A 44 -4.58 11.77 0.98
N ALA A 45 -5.62 12.60 1.06
CA ALA A 45 -6.34 12.81 2.30
C ALA A 45 -7.16 11.56 2.68
N ARG A 46 -7.92 11.65 3.78
CA ARG A 46 -8.52 10.48 4.43
C ARG A 46 -9.43 9.69 3.48
N LEU A 47 -10.29 10.34 2.71
CA LEU A 47 -11.25 9.63 1.85
C LEU A 47 -10.54 8.98 0.67
N ALA A 48 -9.58 9.66 0.05
CA ALA A 48 -8.78 9.13 -1.04
C ALA A 48 -7.95 7.90 -0.60
N GLU A 49 -7.31 7.95 0.58
CA GLU A 49 -6.57 6.82 1.16
C GLU A 49 -7.49 5.63 1.47
N GLU A 50 -8.68 5.90 2.04
CA GLU A 50 -9.72 4.86 2.24
C GLU A 50 -10.21 4.27 0.91
N ALA A 51 -10.28 5.08 -0.16
CA ALA A 51 -10.66 4.63 -1.48
C ALA A 51 -9.58 3.73 -2.12
N PHE A 52 -8.29 4.07 -1.97
CA PHE A 52 -7.20 3.18 -2.38
C PHE A 52 -7.27 1.84 -1.65
N PHE A 53 -7.35 1.87 -0.31
CA PHE A 53 -7.42 0.65 0.51
C PHE A 53 -8.63 -0.21 0.14
N ARG A 54 -9.82 0.39 -0.01
CA ARG A 54 -11.03 -0.32 -0.44
C ARG A 54 -10.88 -0.87 -1.86
N GLY A 55 -10.26 -0.12 -2.77
CA GLY A 55 -10.00 -0.52 -4.14
C GLY A 55 -9.12 -1.77 -4.21
N VAL A 56 -7.97 -1.77 -3.56
CA VAL A 56 -7.07 -2.94 -3.56
C VAL A 56 -7.59 -4.13 -2.76
N SER A 57 -8.48 -3.90 -1.79
CA SER A 57 -9.04 -4.97 -0.94
C SER A 57 -10.29 -5.63 -1.52
N GLN A 58 -11.18 -4.84 -2.14
CA GLN A 58 -12.53 -5.28 -2.53
C GLN A 58 -12.79 -5.17 -4.03
N GLY A 59 -12.01 -4.36 -4.76
CA GLY A 59 -12.13 -4.21 -6.20
C GLY A 59 -11.85 -5.51 -6.95
N ARG A 60 -12.36 -5.61 -8.18
CA ARG A 60 -12.24 -6.79 -9.04
C ARG A 60 -12.63 -8.10 -8.31
N GLY A 61 -13.72 -8.06 -7.54
CA GLY A 61 -14.18 -9.24 -6.78
C GLY A 61 -13.20 -9.72 -5.71
N GLY A 62 -12.42 -8.81 -5.12
CA GLY A 62 -11.43 -9.12 -4.08
C GLY A 62 -10.00 -9.36 -4.60
N LEU A 63 -9.77 -9.32 -5.92
CA LEU A 63 -8.42 -9.35 -6.50
C LEU A 63 -7.68 -8.01 -6.33
N GLY A 64 -8.43 -6.94 -6.14
CA GLY A 64 -7.93 -5.58 -5.98
C GLY A 64 -7.83 -4.82 -7.29
N SER A 65 -8.36 -3.59 -7.29
CA SER A 65 -8.15 -2.60 -8.34
C SER A 65 -6.66 -2.35 -8.55
N ILE A 66 -6.25 -2.17 -9.82
CA ILE A 66 -4.87 -1.80 -10.15
C ILE A 66 -4.82 -0.31 -10.45
N PHE A 67 -4.13 0.45 -9.62
CA PHE A 67 -3.93 1.89 -9.80
C PHE A 67 -2.56 2.13 -10.42
N VAL A 68 -2.50 2.61 -11.66
CA VAL A 68 -1.27 2.97 -12.36
C VAL A 68 -1.08 4.48 -12.25
N TRP A 69 0.11 4.91 -11.83
CA TRP A 69 0.39 6.31 -11.53
C TRP A 69 1.62 6.80 -12.28
N ALA A 70 1.58 8.03 -12.79
CA ALA A 70 2.78 8.71 -13.28
C ALA A 70 3.61 9.21 -12.10
N SER A 71 4.93 9.12 -12.19
CA SER A 71 5.82 9.50 -11.08
C SER A 71 6.08 11.01 -10.92
N GLY A 72 5.43 11.89 -11.69
CA GLY A 72 5.62 13.35 -11.62
C GLY A 72 6.49 13.94 -12.75
N ASN A 73 6.42 15.26 -12.94
CA ASN A 73 7.10 16.03 -14.00
C ASN A 73 8.04 17.14 -13.46
N GLY A 74 8.36 17.11 -12.16
CA GLY A 74 9.15 18.11 -11.43
C GLY A 74 10.66 17.99 -11.55
N GLY A 75 11.17 17.19 -12.50
CA GLY A 75 12.62 16.96 -12.66
C GLY A 75 13.43 18.24 -12.88
N ARG A 76 12.86 19.25 -13.56
CA ARG A 76 13.48 20.58 -13.75
C ARG A 76 13.61 21.36 -12.45
N GLU A 77 12.64 21.20 -11.56
CA GLU A 77 12.58 21.83 -10.25
C GLU A 77 13.30 20.97 -9.19
N HIS A 78 14.02 19.92 -9.62
CA HIS A 78 14.71 18.98 -8.75
C HIS A 78 13.79 18.35 -7.70
N ASP A 79 12.55 18.02 -8.09
CA ASP A 79 11.63 17.33 -7.21
C ASP A 79 11.99 15.85 -7.00
N SER A 80 11.44 15.27 -5.95
CA SER A 80 11.67 13.90 -5.52
C SER A 80 10.33 13.24 -5.20
N CYS A 81 9.88 12.37 -6.09
CA CYS A 81 8.53 11.81 -6.09
C CYS A 81 8.09 11.04 -4.83
N ASN A 82 8.99 10.71 -3.89
CA ASN A 82 8.58 10.25 -2.55
C ASN A 82 7.89 11.34 -1.70
N CYS A 83 7.92 12.61 -2.14
CA CYS A 83 7.16 13.73 -1.57
C CYS A 83 5.73 13.83 -2.12
N ASP A 84 5.41 13.08 -3.17
CA ASP A 84 4.05 12.85 -3.64
C ASP A 84 3.49 11.56 -3.02
N GLY A 85 2.51 11.69 -2.12
CA GLY A 85 1.89 10.58 -1.43
C GLY A 85 1.05 9.64 -2.32
N TYR A 86 0.67 10.07 -3.53
CA TYR A 86 -0.05 9.22 -4.49
C TYR A 86 0.91 8.23 -5.15
N THR A 87 2.01 8.72 -5.74
CA THR A 87 3.04 7.86 -6.37
C THR A 87 3.86 7.08 -5.33
N ASN A 88 4.02 7.61 -4.12
CA ASN A 88 4.71 6.93 -3.00
C ASN A 88 3.84 5.86 -2.30
N SER A 89 2.55 5.76 -2.62
CA SER A 89 1.67 4.76 -2.04
C SER A 89 2.05 3.33 -2.46
N ILE A 90 1.90 2.35 -1.57
CA ILE A 90 2.08 0.94 -1.93
C ILE A 90 0.97 0.44 -2.87
N TYR A 91 -0.18 1.12 -2.87
CA TYR A 91 -1.37 0.73 -3.63
C TYR A 91 -1.31 1.17 -5.10
N THR A 92 -0.41 2.08 -5.43
CA THR A 92 -0.16 2.55 -6.78
C THR A 92 1.03 1.82 -7.40
N LEU A 93 0.94 1.60 -8.71
CA LEU A 93 2.00 1.06 -9.55
C LEU A 93 2.59 2.24 -10.30
N SER A 94 3.63 2.82 -9.71
CA SER A 94 4.24 4.07 -10.14
C SER A 94 5.22 3.87 -11.28
N ILE A 95 5.04 4.68 -12.33
CA ILE A 95 5.72 4.56 -13.63
C ILE A 95 6.42 5.87 -13.97
N SER A 96 7.72 5.77 -14.22
CA SER A 96 8.55 6.87 -14.74
C SER A 96 8.69 6.78 -16.27
N SER A 97 9.48 7.69 -16.84
CA SER A 97 9.67 7.82 -18.28
C SER A 97 11.11 7.57 -18.71
N THR A 98 11.27 7.03 -19.92
CA THR A 98 12.53 7.09 -20.66
C THR A 98 12.33 7.76 -22.01
N THR A 99 13.38 8.42 -22.51
CA THR A 99 13.36 8.99 -23.85
C THR A 99 13.53 7.92 -24.93
N GLN A 100 13.36 8.28 -26.21
CA GLN A 100 13.58 7.35 -27.33
C GLN A 100 14.99 6.74 -27.33
N TYR A 101 16.01 7.53 -26.97
CA TYR A 101 17.40 7.07 -26.89
C TYR A 101 17.76 6.42 -25.56
N GLY A 102 16.77 6.17 -24.69
CA GLY A 102 16.98 5.47 -23.43
C GLY A 102 17.59 6.34 -22.33
N ASN A 103 17.46 7.66 -22.41
CA ASN A 103 17.98 8.58 -21.38
C ASN A 103 16.90 9.00 -20.39
N VAL A 104 17.30 9.55 -19.24
CA VAL A 104 16.37 10.11 -18.25
C VAL A 104 15.85 11.44 -18.82
N PRO A 105 14.54 11.61 -19.05
CA PRO A 105 13.98 12.86 -19.54
C PRO A 105 14.14 14.00 -18.52
N TRP A 106 14.23 15.23 -19.01
CA TRP A 106 14.44 16.43 -18.18
C TRP A 106 13.35 16.69 -17.13
N TYR A 107 12.15 16.18 -17.35
CA TYR A 107 11.01 16.33 -16.44
C TYR A 107 10.88 15.17 -15.44
N SER A 108 11.62 14.06 -15.61
CA SER A 108 11.42 12.87 -14.78
C SER A 108 11.91 13.10 -13.35
N GLU A 109 11.11 12.68 -12.38
CA GLU A 109 11.49 12.65 -10.97
C GLU A 109 12.05 11.28 -10.58
N ALA A 110 13.06 11.27 -9.72
CA ALA A 110 13.68 10.05 -9.21
C ALA A 110 13.27 9.81 -7.76
N CYS A 111 12.84 8.59 -7.44
CA CYS A 111 12.55 8.18 -6.07
C CYS A 111 12.51 6.67 -5.93
N SER A 112 12.63 6.17 -4.69
CA SER A 112 12.65 4.73 -4.41
C SER A 112 11.29 4.03 -4.54
N SER A 113 10.18 4.78 -4.69
CA SER A 113 8.83 4.22 -4.83
C SER A 113 8.49 3.80 -6.25
N THR A 114 9.17 4.33 -7.27
CA THR A 114 8.97 3.95 -8.68
C THR A 114 9.21 2.45 -8.88
N LEU A 115 8.30 1.77 -9.58
CA LEU A 115 8.43 0.35 -9.90
C LEU A 115 9.09 0.09 -11.25
N ALA A 116 8.71 0.86 -12.28
CA ALA A 116 9.17 0.62 -13.65
C ALA A 116 9.03 1.86 -14.54
N THR A 117 9.34 1.68 -15.82
CA THR A 117 9.41 2.76 -16.81
C THR A 117 8.71 2.35 -18.11
N THR A 118 8.14 3.34 -18.81
CA THR A 118 7.77 3.22 -20.22
C THR A 118 8.33 4.40 -21.03
N TYR A 119 8.24 4.32 -22.36
CA TYR A 119 8.68 5.42 -23.22
C TYR A 119 7.76 6.63 -23.12
N SER A 120 8.35 7.82 -23.24
CA SER A 120 7.64 9.08 -23.45
C SER A 120 8.49 10.03 -24.30
N SER A 121 8.23 11.33 -24.22
CA SER A 121 8.96 12.39 -24.91
C SER A 121 10.38 12.59 -24.36
N GLY A 122 11.28 13.07 -25.20
CA GLY A 122 12.62 13.50 -24.83
C GLY A 122 12.97 14.90 -25.34
N ASN A 123 14.17 15.06 -25.86
CA ASN A 123 14.59 16.29 -26.53
C ASN A 123 13.88 16.46 -27.89
N GLN A 124 14.09 17.60 -28.57
CA GLN A 124 13.45 17.91 -29.85
C GLN A 124 13.81 16.93 -30.99
N ASN A 125 14.93 16.22 -30.87
CA ASN A 125 15.42 15.25 -31.86
C ASN A 125 14.88 13.84 -31.60
N GLU A 126 14.14 13.65 -30.51
CA GLU A 126 13.51 12.40 -30.11
C GLU A 126 12.01 12.47 -30.41
N LYS A 127 11.42 11.32 -30.74
CA LYS A 127 9.98 11.20 -30.95
C LYS A 127 9.23 11.37 -29.63
N GLN A 128 7.95 11.72 -29.76
CA GLN A 128 7.00 11.87 -28.67
C GLN A 128 5.87 10.84 -28.82
N ILE A 129 4.87 10.89 -27.94
CA ILE A 129 3.77 9.92 -27.96
C ILE A 129 2.70 10.34 -28.97
N VAL A 130 2.34 9.41 -29.86
CA VAL A 130 1.27 9.56 -30.84
C VAL A 130 -0.01 8.97 -30.28
N THR A 131 -1.08 9.76 -30.23
CA THR A 131 -2.37 9.33 -29.67
C THR A 131 -3.54 10.19 -30.17
N THR A 132 -4.76 9.81 -29.81
CA THR A 132 -5.97 10.60 -30.08
C THR A 132 -5.98 11.90 -29.28
N ASP A 133 -6.53 12.96 -29.87
CA ASP A 133 -6.61 14.29 -29.26
C ASP A 133 -8.05 14.85 -29.32
N LEU A 134 -8.28 15.91 -28.54
CA LEU A 134 -9.53 16.66 -28.53
C LEU A 134 -9.96 17.07 -29.95
N ARG A 135 -11.28 17.23 -30.11
CA ARG A 135 -11.88 17.65 -31.38
C ARG A 135 -11.59 16.66 -32.53
N GLN A 136 -11.55 15.37 -32.20
CA GLN A 136 -11.36 14.25 -33.14
C GLN A 136 -10.04 14.34 -33.93
N LYS A 137 -8.97 14.81 -33.29
CA LYS A 137 -7.65 14.94 -33.90
C LYS A 137 -6.73 13.78 -33.50
N CYS A 138 -5.56 13.74 -34.14
CA CYS A 138 -4.41 12.96 -33.72
C CYS A 138 -3.33 13.93 -33.28
N THR A 139 -2.72 13.69 -32.12
CA THR A 139 -1.52 14.41 -31.67
C THR A 139 -0.31 13.51 -31.82
N GLU A 140 0.79 14.09 -32.28
CA GLU A 140 2.12 13.47 -32.28
C GLU A 140 3.03 14.08 -31.21
N SER A 141 2.45 14.89 -30.31
CA SER A 141 3.20 15.70 -29.36
C SER A 141 2.69 15.58 -27.92
N HIS A 142 2.21 14.40 -27.52
CA HIS A 142 1.92 14.12 -26.13
C HIS A 142 3.22 13.81 -25.36
N THR A 143 3.39 14.42 -24.19
CA THR A 143 4.67 14.47 -23.44
C THR A 143 4.48 14.19 -21.94
N GLY A 144 5.60 14.07 -21.22
CA GLY A 144 5.63 13.94 -19.76
C GLY A 144 5.47 12.50 -19.25
N THR A 145 5.63 12.30 -17.94
CA THR A 145 5.34 11.01 -17.28
C THR A 145 3.86 10.65 -17.36
N SER A 146 2.99 11.65 -17.54
CA SER A 146 1.56 11.47 -17.79
C SER A 146 1.26 10.66 -19.07
N ALA A 147 2.17 10.63 -20.04
CA ALA A 147 2.04 9.78 -21.23
C ALA A 147 2.57 8.34 -21.02
N SER A 148 3.41 8.13 -20.01
CA SER A 148 4.00 6.83 -19.67
C SER A 148 3.02 5.92 -18.92
N ALA A 149 2.29 6.46 -17.94
CA ALA A 149 1.33 5.69 -17.14
C ALA A 149 0.23 5.01 -17.99
N PRO A 150 -0.38 5.66 -19.01
CA PRO A 150 -1.35 5.02 -19.90
C PRO A 150 -0.77 3.85 -20.71
N LEU A 151 0.49 3.94 -21.14
CA LEU A 151 1.16 2.85 -21.83
C LEU A 151 1.33 1.64 -20.90
N ALA A 152 1.75 1.87 -19.66
CA ALA A 152 1.85 0.83 -18.65
C ALA A 152 0.48 0.20 -18.35
N ALA A 153 -0.58 1.01 -18.22
CA ALA A 153 -1.95 0.52 -18.04
C ALA A 153 -2.39 -0.38 -19.21
N GLY A 154 -2.03 -0.03 -20.45
CA GLY A 154 -2.26 -0.87 -21.62
C GLY A 154 -1.54 -2.21 -21.54
N ILE A 155 -0.26 -2.23 -21.16
CA ILE A 155 0.53 -3.46 -20.99
C ILE A 155 -0.07 -4.34 -19.87
N ILE A 156 -0.46 -3.74 -18.75
CA ILE A 156 -1.12 -4.41 -17.62
C ILE A 156 -2.44 -5.04 -18.06
N ALA A 157 -3.20 -4.37 -18.93
CA ALA A 157 -4.44 -4.94 -19.49
C ALA A 157 -4.16 -6.22 -20.29
N LEU A 158 -3.08 -6.28 -21.07
CA LEU A 158 -2.67 -7.50 -21.79
C LEU A 158 -2.29 -8.62 -20.82
N ALA A 159 -1.58 -8.31 -19.74
CA ALA A 159 -1.23 -9.29 -18.71
C ALA A 159 -2.48 -9.83 -17.98
N LEU A 160 -3.45 -8.96 -17.67
CA LEU A 160 -4.74 -9.38 -17.11
C LEU A 160 -5.57 -10.21 -18.07
N GLU A 161 -5.53 -9.94 -19.37
CA GLU A 161 -6.19 -10.78 -20.36
C GLU A 161 -5.60 -12.20 -20.36
N ALA A 162 -4.27 -12.30 -20.25
CA ALA A 162 -3.57 -13.57 -20.17
C ALA A 162 -3.85 -14.34 -18.87
N ASN A 163 -4.05 -13.63 -17.75
CA ASN A 163 -4.46 -14.22 -16.48
C ASN A 163 -5.34 -13.24 -15.67
N LYS A 164 -6.65 -13.47 -15.71
CA LYS A 164 -7.63 -12.60 -15.02
C LYS A 164 -7.61 -12.72 -13.50
N ASN A 165 -6.96 -13.75 -12.96
CA ASN A 165 -6.89 -14.05 -11.53
C ASN A 165 -5.72 -13.34 -10.83
N LEU A 166 -4.93 -12.55 -11.55
CA LEU A 166 -3.85 -11.75 -10.95
C LEU A 166 -4.43 -10.71 -9.98
N THR A 167 -3.95 -10.74 -8.74
CA THR A 167 -4.22 -9.69 -7.76
C THR A 167 -3.43 -8.41 -8.07
N TRP A 168 -3.75 -7.31 -7.39
CA TRP A 168 -3.00 -6.06 -7.50
C TRP A 168 -1.50 -6.23 -7.16
N ARG A 169 -1.18 -7.06 -6.16
CA ARG A 169 0.20 -7.41 -5.78
C ARG A 169 0.86 -8.32 -6.80
N ASP A 170 0.15 -9.32 -7.31
CA ASP A 170 0.69 -10.20 -8.37
C ASP A 170 1.14 -9.37 -9.58
N MET A 171 0.38 -8.34 -9.95
CA MET A 171 0.75 -7.44 -11.04
C MET A 171 2.07 -6.69 -10.75
N GLN A 172 2.26 -6.17 -9.54
CA GLN A 172 3.52 -5.53 -9.15
C GLN A 172 4.70 -6.52 -9.18
N HIS A 173 4.51 -7.76 -8.69
CA HIS A 173 5.52 -8.82 -8.78
C HIS A 173 5.91 -9.14 -10.22
N LEU A 174 4.93 -9.22 -11.14
CA LEU A 174 5.21 -9.43 -12.56
C LEU A 174 6.07 -8.30 -13.13
N VAL A 175 5.75 -7.05 -12.80
CA VAL A 175 6.54 -5.88 -13.23
C VAL A 175 7.98 -5.96 -12.72
N VAL A 176 8.18 -6.26 -11.43
CA VAL A 176 9.52 -6.39 -10.83
C VAL A 176 10.35 -7.49 -11.50
N GLN A 177 9.72 -8.62 -11.85
CA GLN A 177 10.44 -9.77 -12.41
C GLN A 177 10.71 -9.69 -13.92
N THR A 178 9.94 -8.88 -14.66
CA THR A 178 9.98 -8.89 -16.13
C THR A 178 10.57 -7.63 -16.75
N SER A 179 10.58 -6.50 -16.01
CA SER A 179 11.16 -5.23 -16.47
C SER A 179 12.64 -5.38 -16.88
N LYS A 180 13.05 -4.56 -17.86
CA LYS A 180 14.35 -4.65 -18.52
C LYS A 180 15.18 -3.39 -18.25
N PRO A 181 16.33 -3.50 -17.55
CA PRO A 181 17.31 -2.41 -17.43
C PRO A 181 18.07 -2.12 -18.72
N ALA A 182 18.05 -3.06 -19.69
CA ALA A 182 18.82 -2.94 -20.91
C ALA A 182 18.43 -1.70 -21.72
N HIS A 183 19.42 -1.03 -22.31
CA HIS A 183 19.25 0.18 -23.13
C HIS A 183 18.69 1.41 -22.39
N LEU A 184 18.72 1.41 -21.06
CA LEU A 184 18.38 2.55 -20.22
C LEU A 184 19.64 3.11 -19.54
N ASN A 185 19.93 4.39 -19.79
CA ASN A 185 21.11 5.09 -19.32
C ASN A 185 20.79 5.86 -18.04
N ALA A 186 21.26 5.36 -16.91
CA ALA A 186 21.23 6.06 -15.62
C ALA A 186 22.54 5.82 -14.86
N ASN A 187 22.95 6.80 -14.06
CA ASN A 187 24.19 6.73 -13.28
C ASN A 187 24.02 6.00 -11.94
N ASP A 188 22.78 5.69 -11.54
CA ASP A 188 22.42 5.18 -10.22
C ASP A 188 21.96 3.71 -10.23
N TRP A 189 22.18 2.98 -11.32
CA TRP A 189 21.89 1.55 -11.37
C TRP A 189 22.68 0.80 -10.30
N VAL A 190 21.97 0.20 -9.35
CA VAL A 190 22.52 -0.65 -8.30
C VAL A 190 21.92 -2.05 -8.39
N THR A 191 22.67 -3.06 -7.94
CA THR A 191 22.16 -4.42 -7.82
C THR A 191 21.70 -4.66 -6.39
N ASN A 192 20.44 -5.04 -6.21
CA ASN A 192 19.88 -5.31 -4.89
C ASN A 192 20.29 -6.70 -4.34
N GLY A 193 19.86 -7.04 -3.13
CA GLY A 193 20.26 -8.24 -2.40
C GLY A 193 19.90 -9.57 -3.09
N VAL A 194 18.92 -9.55 -4.00
CA VAL A 194 18.49 -10.72 -4.78
C VAL A 194 19.00 -10.71 -6.23
N GLY A 195 19.93 -9.80 -6.56
CA GLY A 195 20.62 -9.78 -7.85
C GLY A 195 19.90 -9.03 -8.97
N ARG A 196 18.87 -8.22 -8.68
CA ARG A 196 18.18 -7.39 -9.68
C ARG A 196 18.78 -6.01 -9.75
N LYS A 197 18.94 -5.47 -10.96
CA LYS A 197 19.30 -4.07 -11.16
C LYS A 197 18.08 -3.18 -10.93
N VAL A 198 18.26 -2.11 -10.15
CA VAL A 198 17.24 -1.12 -9.83
C VAL A 198 17.86 0.29 -9.88
N SER A 199 17.08 1.28 -10.30
CA SER A 199 17.43 2.71 -10.38
C SER A 199 16.28 3.54 -9.83
N HIS A 200 16.57 4.66 -9.16
CA HIS A 200 15.54 5.57 -8.68
C HIS A 200 14.85 6.33 -9.82
N SER A 201 15.51 6.47 -10.98
CA SER A 201 14.92 7.06 -12.18
C SER A 201 14.06 6.07 -12.97
N TYR A 202 14.35 4.76 -12.88
CA TYR A 202 13.73 3.77 -13.74
C TYR A 202 13.00 2.62 -13.04
N GLY A 203 13.05 2.55 -11.72
CA GLY A 203 12.67 1.36 -10.96
C GLY A 203 13.45 0.14 -11.45
N TYR A 204 12.75 -0.95 -11.74
CA TYR A 204 13.32 -2.19 -12.28
C TYR A 204 13.58 -2.14 -13.81
N GLY A 205 13.29 -1.02 -14.46
CA GLY A 205 13.55 -0.78 -15.87
C GLY A 205 12.30 -0.71 -16.74
N LEU A 206 12.49 -0.91 -18.04
CA LEU A 206 11.44 -0.76 -19.06
C LEU A 206 10.45 -1.93 -19.00
N LEU A 207 9.15 -1.65 -19.02
CA LEU A 207 8.13 -2.69 -19.11
C LEU A 207 8.26 -3.50 -20.41
N ASP A 208 8.20 -4.82 -20.28
CA ASP A 208 8.23 -5.76 -21.40
C ASP A 208 6.90 -6.52 -21.46
N ALA A 209 6.03 -6.11 -22.38
CA ALA A 209 4.70 -6.70 -22.53
C ALA A 209 4.73 -8.19 -22.84
N GLY A 210 5.69 -8.63 -23.67
CA GLY A 210 5.82 -10.04 -24.05
C GLY A 210 6.24 -10.89 -22.86
N ALA A 211 7.21 -10.43 -22.08
CA ALA A 211 7.65 -11.10 -20.85
C ALA A 211 6.55 -11.11 -19.78
N MET A 212 5.86 -9.99 -19.57
CA MET A 212 4.75 -9.88 -18.61
C MET A 212 3.63 -10.87 -18.93
N VAL A 213 3.14 -10.89 -20.18
CA VAL A 213 2.10 -11.83 -20.63
C VAL A 213 2.55 -13.28 -20.51
N THR A 214 3.82 -13.57 -20.84
CA THR A 214 4.37 -14.93 -20.75
C THR A 214 4.42 -15.42 -19.32
N LEU A 215 4.93 -14.59 -18.39
CA LEU A 215 5.01 -14.94 -16.97
C LEU A 215 3.61 -15.03 -16.33
N ALA A 216 2.69 -14.14 -16.70
CA ALA A 216 1.31 -14.12 -16.20
C ALA A 216 0.58 -15.46 -16.39
N LYS A 217 0.77 -16.12 -17.55
CA LYS A 217 0.09 -17.40 -17.88
C LYS A 217 0.40 -18.53 -16.90
N ASN A 218 1.60 -18.53 -16.33
CA ASN A 218 2.08 -19.57 -15.40
C ASN A 218 2.28 -19.01 -13.98
N TRP A 219 1.71 -17.84 -13.68
CA TRP A 219 1.89 -17.18 -12.40
C TRP A 219 1.07 -17.87 -11.30
N THR A 220 1.71 -18.12 -10.16
CA THR A 220 1.05 -18.56 -8.94
C THR A 220 0.89 -17.38 -8.01
N SER A 221 -0.33 -17.11 -7.55
CA SER A 221 -0.62 -15.95 -6.72
C SER A 221 0.19 -15.99 -5.41
N VAL A 222 0.71 -14.82 -5.00
CA VAL A 222 1.61 -14.69 -3.84
C VAL A 222 0.93 -14.88 -2.48
N GLY A 223 -0.38 -15.06 -2.44
CA GLY A 223 -1.15 -15.25 -1.20
C GLY A 223 -1.32 -13.97 -0.38
N PRO A 224 -1.74 -14.06 0.89
CA PRO A 224 -2.06 -12.89 1.71
C PRO A 224 -0.84 -11.99 2.00
N GLN A 225 -1.05 -10.67 1.98
CA GLN A 225 -0.02 -9.71 2.39
C GLN A 225 0.11 -9.69 3.92
N ARG A 226 1.35 -9.65 4.41
CA ARG A 226 1.67 -9.43 5.82
C ARG A 226 2.24 -8.04 6.02
N LYS A 227 2.03 -7.49 7.21
CA LYS A 227 2.50 -6.16 7.63
C LYS A 227 3.19 -6.26 8.98
N CYS A 228 4.51 -6.08 9.01
CA CYS A 228 5.31 -6.00 10.24
C CYS A 228 5.63 -4.53 10.53
N VAL A 229 5.27 -4.06 11.73
CA VAL A 229 5.47 -2.66 12.17
C VAL A 229 6.47 -2.66 13.31
N ILE A 230 7.53 -1.87 13.18
CA ILE A 230 8.66 -1.85 14.11
C ILE A 230 8.99 -0.39 14.44
N ASP A 231 8.79 0.01 15.69
CA ASP A 231 9.26 1.30 16.19
C ASP A 231 10.74 1.21 16.51
N ILE A 232 11.53 2.08 15.88
CA ILE A 232 12.99 1.99 15.88
C ILE A 232 13.60 2.84 17.00
N LEU A 233 13.06 4.04 17.22
CA LEU A 233 13.58 4.98 18.20
C LEU A 233 13.03 4.73 19.59
N THR A 234 13.90 4.80 20.58
CA THR A 234 13.54 4.84 22.01
C THR A 234 13.55 6.26 22.57
N GLU A 235 14.24 7.18 21.90
CA GLU A 235 14.38 8.59 22.26
C GLU A 235 14.61 9.44 21.00
N PRO A 236 14.26 10.74 21.02
CA PRO A 236 14.57 11.65 19.92
C PRO A 236 16.07 11.75 19.66
N LYS A 237 16.46 11.94 18.39
CA LYS A 237 17.85 12.06 17.96
C LYS A 237 18.07 13.40 17.26
N ASP A 238 19.10 14.12 17.68
CA ASP A 238 19.57 15.31 16.97
C ASP A 238 20.07 14.93 15.57
N ILE A 239 19.68 15.69 14.56
CA ILE A 239 20.07 15.44 13.17
C ILE A 239 21.43 16.08 12.88
N GLY A 240 21.62 17.33 13.30
CA GLY A 240 22.83 18.11 13.02
C GLY A 240 23.23 18.07 11.53
N LYS A 241 24.52 17.78 11.28
CA LYS A 241 25.08 17.62 9.92
C LYS A 241 24.82 16.24 9.32
N ARG A 242 24.87 15.18 10.14
CA ARG A 242 24.62 13.78 9.74
C ARG A 242 24.15 12.99 10.95
N LEU A 243 23.07 12.26 10.79
CA LEU A 243 22.54 11.29 11.74
C LEU A 243 22.48 9.91 11.07
N GLU A 244 22.88 8.90 11.84
CA GLU A 244 22.81 7.49 11.43
C GLU A 244 22.11 6.71 12.54
N VAL A 245 21.03 6.00 12.18
CA VAL A 245 20.27 5.15 13.11
C VAL A 245 20.36 3.71 12.62
N ARG A 246 21.04 2.86 13.40
CA ARG A 246 21.15 1.41 13.12
C ARG A 246 20.23 0.63 14.04
N ARG A 247 19.48 -0.32 13.48
CA ARG A 247 18.64 -1.22 14.25
C ARG A 247 18.60 -2.61 13.64
N LYS A 248 18.95 -3.60 14.45
CA LYS A 248 18.69 -5.00 14.14
C LYS A 248 17.22 -5.32 14.32
N VAL A 249 16.59 -5.87 13.30
CA VAL A 249 15.19 -6.29 13.31
C VAL A 249 15.07 -7.79 13.02
N ASP A 250 14.07 -8.42 13.59
CA ASP A 250 13.74 -9.83 13.38
C ASP A 250 12.58 -10.01 12.37
N ALA A 251 12.12 -8.93 11.74
CA ALA A 251 11.00 -8.95 10.79
C ALA A 251 9.73 -9.66 11.32
N CYS A 252 9.43 -9.52 12.63
CA CYS A 252 8.29 -10.14 13.29
C CYS A 252 8.34 -11.69 13.35
N VAL A 253 9.54 -12.28 13.41
CA VAL A 253 9.74 -13.71 13.63
C VAL A 253 8.85 -14.23 14.79
N GLY A 254 8.23 -15.39 14.57
CA GLY A 254 7.34 -16.04 15.54
C GLY A 254 5.91 -15.47 15.61
N LYS A 255 5.58 -14.43 14.83
CA LYS A 255 4.23 -13.85 14.76
C LYS A 255 3.56 -14.14 13.42
N ALA A 256 2.23 -14.00 13.35
CA ALA A 256 1.46 -14.19 12.12
C ALA A 256 1.85 -13.22 10.99
N ASN A 257 2.42 -12.07 11.33
CA ASN A 257 2.91 -11.07 10.41
C ASN A 257 4.43 -11.16 10.13
N TYR A 258 5.06 -12.31 10.39
CA TYR A 258 6.45 -12.57 10.00
C TYR A 258 6.64 -12.41 8.48
N ILE A 259 7.71 -11.75 8.06
CA ILE A 259 8.07 -11.55 6.65
C ILE A 259 9.47 -12.08 6.41
N SER A 260 9.62 -12.95 5.40
CA SER A 260 10.91 -13.46 4.91
C SER A 260 11.19 -13.04 3.47
N ARG A 261 10.20 -12.47 2.79
CA ARG A 261 10.28 -12.02 1.40
C ARG A 261 9.55 -10.69 1.28
N LEU A 262 10.33 -9.62 1.23
CA LEU A 262 9.85 -8.24 1.26
C LEU A 262 9.18 -7.85 -0.07
N GLU A 263 8.18 -6.99 0.00
CA GLU A 263 7.56 -6.31 -1.15
C GLU A 263 7.89 -4.82 -1.05
N HIS A 264 7.13 -4.09 -0.23
CA HIS A 264 7.37 -2.67 0.06
C HIS A 264 7.99 -2.52 1.45
N ALA A 265 8.89 -1.56 1.60
CA ALA A 265 9.30 -1.05 2.92
C ALA A 265 8.98 0.43 3.02
N GLN A 266 8.47 0.86 4.17
CA GLN A 266 8.28 2.27 4.49
C GLN A 266 9.13 2.66 5.70
N ALA A 267 9.83 3.79 5.62
CA ALA A 267 10.34 4.50 6.78
C ALA A 267 9.38 5.66 7.09
N ARG A 268 8.56 5.50 8.12
CA ARG A 268 7.65 6.56 8.58
C ARG A 268 8.39 7.47 9.54
N LEU A 269 8.62 8.71 9.12
CA LEU A 269 9.48 9.65 9.84
C LEU A 269 8.65 10.83 10.34
N THR A 270 8.85 11.16 11.62
CA THR A 270 8.47 12.47 12.19
C THR A 270 9.76 13.18 12.56
N LEU A 271 10.03 14.31 11.93
CA LEU A 271 11.21 15.12 12.19
C LEU A 271 10.92 16.61 12.01
N SER A 272 11.59 17.43 12.80
CA SER A 272 11.69 18.87 12.59
C SER A 272 13.01 19.20 11.89
N TYR A 273 13.01 20.20 11.01
CA TYR A 273 14.23 20.71 10.39
C TYR A 273 14.00 22.14 9.90
N ASN A 274 14.99 23.02 10.03
CA ASN A 274 14.82 24.44 9.67
C ASN A 274 14.78 24.71 8.16
N ARG A 275 15.34 23.82 7.32
CA ARG A 275 15.26 23.89 5.86
C ARG A 275 15.16 22.49 5.25
N ARG A 276 13.95 22.03 4.98
CA ARG A 276 13.66 20.64 4.59
C ARG A 276 14.40 20.16 3.34
N GLY A 277 14.56 21.02 2.33
CA GLY A 277 15.24 20.69 1.06
C GLY A 277 16.73 20.41 1.14
N ASP A 278 17.37 20.76 2.25
CA ASP A 278 18.78 20.45 2.52
C ASP A 278 18.98 19.02 3.05
N LEU A 279 17.90 18.29 3.33
CA LEU A 279 17.98 16.90 3.76
C LEU A 279 18.15 15.96 2.56
N ALA A 280 19.06 15.00 2.69
CA ALA A 280 19.00 13.75 1.96
C ALA A 280 18.81 12.60 2.95
N ILE A 281 17.91 11.67 2.62
CA ILE A 281 17.51 10.55 3.49
C ILE A 281 17.71 9.25 2.74
N HIS A 282 18.40 8.30 3.38
CA HIS A 282 18.68 7.00 2.80
C HIS A 282 18.34 5.88 3.78
N LEU A 283 17.88 4.75 3.24
CA LEU A 283 17.59 3.54 3.99
C LEU A 283 18.37 2.37 3.39
N VAL A 284 19.17 1.70 4.21
CA VAL A 284 19.96 0.53 3.81
C VAL A 284 19.32 -0.72 4.40
N SER A 285 19.01 -1.69 3.54
CA SER A 285 18.51 -3.00 3.96
C SER A 285 19.61 -3.89 4.55
N PRO A 286 19.26 -4.98 5.27
CA PRO A 286 20.24 -5.93 5.80
C PRO A 286 21.11 -6.59 4.74
N MET A 287 20.62 -6.68 3.50
CA MET A 287 21.37 -7.23 2.36
C MET A 287 22.24 -6.18 1.66
N GLY A 288 22.28 -4.94 2.16
CA GLY A 288 23.15 -3.86 1.68
C GLY A 288 22.53 -2.97 0.60
N THR A 289 21.25 -3.15 0.26
CA THR A 289 20.57 -2.32 -0.74
C THR A 289 20.27 -0.95 -0.17
N ARG A 290 20.90 0.09 -0.72
CA ARG A 290 20.72 1.48 -0.31
C ARG A 290 19.65 2.16 -1.16
N SER A 291 18.53 2.53 -0.54
CA SER A 291 17.43 3.29 -1.14
C SER A 291 17.53 4.76 -0.77
N THR A 292 17.50 5.66 -1.74
CA THR A 292 17.34 7.10 -1.52
C THR A 292 15.86 7.39 -1.30
N LEU A 293 15.51 7.65 -0.04
CA LEU A 293 14.15 7.98 0.36
C LEU A 293 13.81 9.45 0.06
N LEU A 294 14.80 10.34 0.17
CA LEU A 294 14.67 11.75 -0.18
C LEU A 294 16.01 12.22 -0.75
N ALA A 295 15.98 12.79 -1.95
CA ALA A 295 17.10 13.56 -2.48
C ALA A 295 16.99 15.03 -2.02
N SER A 296 18.10 15.77 -2.07
CA SER A 296 18.07 17.20 -1.80
C SER A 296 17.19 17.93 -2.81
N ARG A 297 16.33 18.81 -2.32
CA ARG A 297 15.40 19.62 -3.12
C ARG A 297 15.70 21.11 -2.93
N PRO A 298 16.49 21.74 -3.81
CA PRO A 298 16.98 23.11 -3.61
C PRO A 298 15.89 24.17 -3.42
N HIS A 299 14.68 23.96 -3.96
CA HIS A 299 13.56 24.88 -3.86
C HIS A 299 12.70 24.69 -2.60
N ASP A 300 12.90 23.61 -1.84
CA ASP A 300 12.17 23.36 -0.60
C ASP A 300 12.82 24.07 0.60
N TYR A 301 12.37 25.29 0.85
CA TYR A 301 12.80 26.09 2.01
C TYR A 301 11.88 25.95 3.23
N SER A 302 10.96 24.96 3.25
CA SER A 302 10.02 24.76 4.36
C SER A 302 10.75 24.44 5.67
N ALA A 303 10.20 24.93 6.78
CA ALA A 303 10.61 24.59 8.14
C ALA A 303 9.64 23.61 8.83
N ASP A 304 8.66 23.07 8.10
CA ASP A 304 7.60 22.21 8.64
C ASP A 304 8.10 20.78 8.92
N GLY A 305 9.28 20.42 8.38
CA GLY A 305 9.84 19.08 8.48
C GLY A 305 8.96 18.03 7.82
N PHE A 306 8.93 16.83 8.41
CA PHE A 306 8.05 15.73 8.01
C PHE A 306 7.24 15.25 9.20
N ASN A 307 5.94 15.02 9.03
CA ASN A 307 5.05 14.57 10.08
C ASN A 307 4.46 13.20 9.77
N ASP A 308 5.02 12.15 10.38
CA ASP A 308 4.65 10.74 10.14
C ASP A 308 4.65 10.37 8.64
N TRP A 309 5.53 11.01 7.87
CA TRP A 309 5.60 10.85 6.41
C TRP A 309 6.20 9.50 6.06
N ALA A 310 5.49 8.73 5.24
CA ALA A 310 5.80 7.32 4.97
C ALA A 310 6.62 7.14 3.70
N PHE A 311 7.90 7.54 3.71
CA PHE A 311 8.81 7.29 2.58
C PHE A 311 8.86 5.80 2.22
N MET A 312 8.60 5.46 0.97
CA MET A 312 8.48 4.08 0.51
C MET A 312 9.63 3.68 -0.43
N THR A 313 10.10 2.44 -0.33
CA THR A 313 11.04 1.85 -1.27
C THR A 313 10.56 0.50 -1.80
N THR A 314 10.74 0.30 -3.10
CA THR A 314 10.55 -0.98 -3.80
C THR A 314 11.89 -1.66 -4.12
N HIS A 315 13.04 -1.03 -3.82
CA HIS A 315 14.36 -1.49 -4.28
C HIS A 315 14.82 -2.78 -3.61
N SER A 316 14.30 -3.06 -2.40
CA SER A 316 14.58 -4.28 -1.64
C SER A 316 13.55 -5.40 -1.85
N TRP A 317 12.78 -5.34 -2.94
CA TRP A 317 11.78 -6.36 -3.25
C TRP A 317 12.42 -7.75 -3.35
N ASP A 318 11.74 -8.75 -2.77
CA ASP A 318 12.16 -10.13 -2.55
C ASP A 318 13.32 -10.36 -1.57
N GLU A 319 13.91 -9.33 -0.97
CA GLU A 319 14.95 -9.50 0.05
C GLU A 319 14.38 -10.10 1.35
N ASP A 320 15.24 -10.77 2.13
CA ASP A 320 14.93 -11.10 3.52
C ASP A 320 15.18 -9.84 4.38
N PRO A 321 14.14 -9.26 5.01
CA PRO A 321 14.28 -8.03 5.76
C PRO A 321 14.82 -8.23 7.19
N ALA A 322 15.14 -9.46 7.61
CA ALA A 322 15.75 -9.72 8.91
C ALA A 322 17.23 -9.30 8.93
N GLY A 323 17.63 -8.57 9.98
CA GLY A 323 19.01 -8.09 10.16
C GLY A 323 19.10 -6.60 10.42
N ASP A 324 20.24 -6.00 10.11
CA ASP A 324 20.54 -4.61 10.43
C ASP A 324 20.03 -3.65 9.36
N TRP A 325 19.04 -2.82 9.73
CA TRP A 325 18.62 -1.67 8.93
C TRP A 325 19.36 -0.42 9.36
N VAL A 326 19.70 0.44 8.39
CA VAL A 326 20.39 1.71 8.62
C VAL A 326 19.60 2.84 7.98
N LEU A 327 19.17 3.81 8.79
CA LEU A 327 18.64 5.09 8.30
C LEU A 327 19.75 6.14 8.38
N GLU A 328 20.00 6.82 7.27
CA GLU A 328 20.94 7.93 7.17
C GLU A 328 20.15 9.21 6.86
N ILE A 329 20.36 10.25 7.65
CA ILE A 329 19.83 11.60 7.39
C ILE A 329 21.03 12.54 7.35
N GLU A 330 21.22 13.23 6.24
CA GLU A 330 22.36 14.15 6.05
C GLU A 330 21.89 15.52 5.57
N ASN A 331 22.62 16.54 6.02
CA ASN A 331 22.50 17.89 5.50
C ASN A 331 23.47 18.06 4.32
N THR A 332 22.92 18.22 3.12
CA THR A 332 23.67 18.36 1.88
C THR A 332 24.24 19.76 1.67
N SER A 333 23.79 20.76 2.43
CA SER A 333 24.30 22.13 2.32
C SER A 333 25.38 22.44 3.36
N ASP A 334 26.15 23.49 3.10
CA ASP A 334 27.15 24.01 4.04
C ASP A 334 26.52 24.87 5.15
N ALA A 335 25.20 25.10 5.11
CA ALA A 335 24.51 25.84 6.15
C ALA A 335 24.46 25.02 7.45
N ASN A 336 24.55 25.70 8.59
CA ASN A 336 24.40 25.10 9.92
C ASN A 336 22.92 24.85 10.24
N ASN A 337 22.32 23.94 9.50
CA ASN A 337 20.95 23.49 9.73
C ASN A 337 20.84 22.63 10.99
N TYR A 338 19.64 22.62 11.57
CA TYR A 338 19.35 21.96 12.82
C TYR A 338 17.94 21.37 12.82
N GLY A 339 17.76 20.31 13.60
CA GLY A 339 16.48 19.66 13.74
C GLY A 339 16.60 18.31 14.44
N THR A 340 15.46 17.68 14.68
CA THR A 340 15.39 16.49 15.53
C THR A 340 14.48 15.45 14.91
N LEU A 341 14.96 14.22 14.81
CA LEU A 341 14.17 13.05 14.47
C LEU A 341 13.49 12.54 15.75
N THR A 342 12.16 12.60 15.80
CA THR A 342 11.37 12.23 16.98
C THR A 342 10.69 10.88 16.84
N LYS A 343 10.40 10.44 15.61
CA LYS A 343 9.81 9.13 15.32
C LYS A 343 10.42 8.53 14.07
N PHE A 344 10.76 7.25 14.16
CA PHE A 344 11.04 6.39 13.01
C PHE A 344 10.39 5.04 13.24
N THR A 345 9.37 4.76 12.44
CA THR A 345 8.71 3.45 12.36
C THR A 345 9.06 2.80 11.03
N LEU A 346 9.72 1.65 11.08
CA LEU A 346 9.95 0.81 9.91
C LEU A 346 8.72 -0.10 9.71
N VAL A 347 8.10 0.01 8.55
CA VAL A 347 6.94 -0.82 8.16
C VAL A 347 7.34 -1.69 7.00
N LEU A 348 7.29 -2.99 7.20
CA LEU A 348 7.63 -4.00 6.21
C LEU A 348 6.35 -4.65 5.71
N TYR A 349 6.20 -4.74 4.39
CA TYR A 349 5.13 -5.47 3.72
C TYR A 349 5.73 -6.62 2.95
N GLY A 350 5.05 -7.77 2.94
CA GLY A 350 5.51 -8.88 2.14
C GLY A 350 4.84 -10.19 2.46
N THR A 351 5.56 -11.26 2.17
CA THR A 351 5.12 -12.63 2.41
C THR A 351 6.15 -13.37 3.25
N ALA A 352 5.74 -14.54 3.73
CA ALA A 352 6.69 -15.55 4.15
C ALA A 352 6.14 -16.91 3.71
N THR A 353 7.04 -17.79 3.26
CA THR A 353 6.82 -19.22 3.49
C THR A 353 6.73 -19.45 4.99
N GLU A 354 5.90 -20.40 5.46
CA GLU A 354 5.66 -20.63 6.89
C GLU A 354 6.93 -20.39 7.70
N ALA A 355 6.83 -19.52 8.72
CA ALA A 355 7.99 -19.11 9.49
C ALA A 355 8.77 -20.38 9.87
N PRO A 356 10.11 -20.39 9.85
CA PRO A 356 10.81 -21.31 10.71
C PRO A 356 10.25 -20.97 12.08
N SER A 357 9.36 -21.82 12.56
CA SER A 357 8.83 -21.71 13.88
C SER A 357 10.06 -21.53 14.77
N LEU A 358 9.96 -20.75 15.85
CA LEU A 358 10.92 -20.90 16.95
C LEU A 358 10.93 -22.35 17.51
N SER A 359 10.17 -23.26 16.91
CA SER A 359 10.19 -24.70 17.06
C SER A 359 11.16 -25.43 16.09
N ASN A 360 11.98 -24.74 15.28
CA ASN A 360 13.14 -25.37 14.59
C ASN A 360 14.42 -25.37 15.45
N GLN A 361 14.29 -24.99 16.72
CA GLN A 361 15.09 -25.54 17.82
C GLN A 361 14.32 -26.69 18.53
N LEU A 362 13.47 -27.46 17.82
CA LEU A 362 13.14 -28.82 18.27
C LEU A 362 14.28 -29.72 17.85
N GLU A 363 15.09 -30.08 18.84
CA GLU A 363 15.83 -31.33 18.87
C GLU A 363 14.92 -32.47 18.38
N SER A 364 15.10 -32.87 17.12
CA SER A 364 14.61 -34.14 16.60
C SER A 364 15.48 -35.24 17.20
N SER A 365 15.31 -35.55 18.48
CA SER A 365 16.00 -36.66 19.15
C SER A 365 15.24 -37.08 20.41
N GLY A 366 14.20 -37.90 20.23
CA GLY A 366 13.42 -38.47 21.33
C GLY A 366 12.89 -39.86 20.99
N CYS A 367 13.63 -40.64 20.20
CA CYS A 367 13.28 -42.03 19.92
C CYS A 367 14.09 -42.94 20.85
N LYS A 368 13.42 -43.62 21.80
CA LYS A 368 14.00 -44.74 22.54
C LYS A 368 13.58 -46.04 21.88
N THR A 369 14.55 -46.81 21.38
CA THR A 369 14.36 -48.24 21.13
C THR A 369 14.69 -49.02 22.40
N LEU A 370 13.85 -49.98 22.75
CA LEU A 370 14.20 -51.06 23.68
C LEU A 370 15.21 -51.99 22.97
N THR A 371 16.46 -51.55 22.82
CA THR A 371 17.72 -52.33 22.70
C THR A 371 18.81 -51.49 22.00
N PRO A 372 20.09 -51.59 22.43
CA PRO A 372 21.20 -50.80 21.90
C PRO A 372 21.87 -51.48 20.70
N SER A 373 21.25 -51.44 19.51
CA SER A 373 21.94 -51.61 18.22
C SER A 373 21.02 -51.36 17.02
N GLN A 374 21.46 -50.48 16.11
CA GLN A 374 21.00 -50.23 14.73
C GLN A 374 19.89 -49.18 14.45
N ALA A 375 20.40 -48.04 13.93
CA ALA A 375 19.89 -47.02 13.01
C ALA A 375 18.37 -46.78 12.78
N CYS A 376 17.96 -45.51 13.00
CA CYS A 376 16.86 -44.89 12.28
C CYS A 376 17.26 -44.58 10.82
N VAL A 377 16.30 -44.79 9.91
CA VAL A 377 16.44 -44.67 8.45
C VAL A 377 16.82 -43.24 8.05
N GLY A 378 18.07 -43.05 7.68
CA GLY A 378 18.53 -41.96 6.82
C GLY A 378 18.78 -42.50 5.41
N GLU A 379 18.25 -41.83 4.39
CA GLU A 379 18.57 -42.12 2.99
C GLU A 379 20.09 -42.06 2.77
N CYS A 380 20.69 -43.20 2.42
CA CYS A 380 22.06 -43.23 1.92
C CYS A 380 22.07 -43.01 0.40
N ARG A 381 22.65 -41.90 -0.03
CA ARG A 381 23.07 -41.62 -1.41
C ARG A 381 23.99 -42.73 -1.94
N THR A 382 23.74 -43.13 -3.19
CA THR A 382 24.68 -43.78 -4.12
C THR A 382 25.87 -42.84 -4.38
N GLY A 383 27.12 -43.25 -4.62
CA GLY A 383 27.79 -44.54 -4.64
C GLY A 383 29.28 -44.27 -4.92
N GLY A 384 30.17 -44.96 -4.19
CA GLY A 384 31.62 -44.91 -4.36
C GLY A 384 32.29 -46.05 -3.58
N ALA A 385 32.54 -47.15 -4.29
CA ALA A 385 33.44 -48.28 -3.97
C ALA A 385 33.26 -49.07 -2.65
N GLY A 386 32.68 -50.28 -2.76
CA GLY A 386 33.27 -51.50 -2.18
C GLY A 386 32.61 -52.14 -0.93
N GLY A 387 31.80 -53.20 -1.14
CA GLY A 387 31.67 -54.33 -0.21
C GLY A 387 30.28 -54.56 0.45
N PRO A 388 29.87 -55.82 0.74
CA PRO A 388 28.49 -56.29 0.53
C PRO A 388 27.73 -56.71 1.80
N CYS A 389 26.39 -56.53 1.82
CA CYS A 389 25.36 -57.31 2.53
C CYS A 389 24.03 -56.98 1.81
N GLY A 390 23.25 -57.90 1.23
CA GLY A 390 22.60 -59.06 1.87
C GLY A 390 21.07 -58.77 1.91
N ARG A 391 20.27 -59.53 1.16
CA ARG A 391 18.81 -59.37 0.90
C ARG A 391 17.91 -59.49 2.16
N PRO A 392 16.61 -59.10 2.09
CA PRO A 392 15.81 -58.63 3.24
C PRO A 392 15.03 -59.73 3.99
N ALA A 393 14.72 -59.46 5.26
CA ALA A 393 13.83 -60.25 6.12
C ALA A 393 12.40 -59.67 6.15
N PRO A 394 11.36 -60.47 6.49
CA PRO A 394 9.98 -60.27 6.07
C PRO A 394 9.17 -59.28 6.93
N ALA A 395 8.10 -58.76 6.33
CA ALA A 395 7.09 -57.91 6.94
C ALA A 395 6.18 -58.71 7.89
N ASP A 396 6.35 -58.56 9.21
CA ASP A 396 5.25 -58.50 10.21
C ASP A 396 5.76 -58.55 11.67
N ALA A 397 6.54 -57.53 12.07
CA ALA A 397 6.77 -57.24 13.48
C ALA A 397 6.82 -55.73 13.69
N ARG A 398 5.66 -55.08 13.72
CA ARG A 398 5.56 -53.66 14.12
C ARG A 398 5.61 -53.60 15.65
N LEU A 399 6.77 -53.27 16.21
CA LEU A 399 6.82 -52.75 17.58
C LEU A 399 6.14 -51.37 17.62
N PRO A 400 5.31 -51.07 18.64
CA PRO A 400 4.75 -49.74 18.81
C PRO A 400 5.87 -48.74 19.12
N ALA A 401 5.96 -47.67 18.35
CA ALA A 401 6.84 -46.55 18.67
C ALA A 401 6.30 -45.85 19.91
N VAL A 402 7.04 -45.91 21.02
CA VAL A 402 6.69 -45.24 22.28
C VAL A 402 7.57 -44.00 22.42
N CYS A 403 6.93 -42.85 22.63
CA CYS A 403 7.62 -41.59 22.86
C CYS A 403 8.07 -41.46 24.32
N GLU A 404 9.15 -40.72 24.57
CA GLU A 404 9.56 -40.39 25.94
C GLU A 404 8.48 -39.60 26.69
N GLU A 405 8.49 -39.70 28.01
CA GLU A 405 7.56 -38.98 28.89
C GLU A 405 7.60 -37.47 28.61
N GLY A 406 6.44 -36.88 28.28
CA GLY A 406 6.34 -35.48 27.83
C GLY A 406 6.34 -35.27 26.29
N TYR A 407 6.39 -36.34 25.49
CA TYR A 407 6.24 -36.31 24.03
C TYR A 407 5.04 -37.15 23.55
N TYR A 408 4.37 -36.69 22.49
CA TYR A 408 3.17 -37.28 21.91
C TYR A 408 3.45 -37.82 20.50
N LEU A 409 2.95 -39.02 20.20
CA LEU A 409 3.14 -39.63 18.88
C LEU A 409 2.19 -39.01 17.83
N HIS A 410 2.74 -38.53 16.73
CA HIS A 410 2.01 -38.06 15.55
C HIS A 410 2.69 -38.53 14.26
N GLN A 411 1.97 -39.29 13.41
CA GLN A 411 2.45 -39.77 12.10
C GLN A 411 3.88 -40.36 12.12
N LYS A 412 4.19 -41.19 13.13
CA LYS A 412 5.50 -41.85 13.38
C LYS A 412 6.62 -40.97 13.94
N SER A 413 6.32 -39.74 14.36
CA SER A 413 7.26 -38.82 15.01
C SER A 413 6.78 -38.46 16.42
N CYS A 414 7.72 -38.34 17.35
CA CYS A 414 7.43 -37.91 18.72
C CYS A 414 7.56 -36.38 18.84
N LEU A 415 6.47 -35.71 19.19
CA LEU A 415 6.37 -34.26 19.27
C LEU A 415 6.07 -33.80 20.69
N LYS A 416 6.78 -32.78 21.20
CA LYS A 416 6.50 -32.22 22.53
C LYS A 416 5.13 -31.53 22.63
N ARG A 417 4.59 -31.09 21.49
CA ARG A 417 3.27 -30.46 21.34
C ARG A 417 2.60 -30.98 20.06
N CYS A 418 1.30 -31.24 20.12
CA CYS A 418 0.54 -31.68 18.95
C CYS A 418 0.33 -30.55 17.94
N PRO A 419 0.34 -30.87 16.62
CA PRO A 419 0.11 -29.87 15.57
C PRO A 419 -1.34 -29.36 15.58
N PRO A 420 -1.63 -28.20 14.95
CA PRO A 420 -2.98 -27.68 14.80
C PRO A 420 -3.95 -28.75 14.24
N GLY A 421 -5.15 -28.82 14.81
CA GLY A 421 -6.14 -29.87 14.49
C GLY A 421 -5.95 -31.19 15.28
N PHE A 422 -4.97 -31.27 16.19
CA PHE A 422 -4.77 -32.41 17.08
C PHE A 422 -4.53 -31.96 18.53
N ALA A 423 -5.00 -32.75 19.50
CA ALA A 423 -4.80 -32.54 20.94
C ALA A 423 -4.09 -33.74 21.60
N PRO A 424 -3.33 -33.50 22.68
CA PRO A 424 -2.81 -34.55 23.56
C PRO A 424 -3.92 -35.48 24.05
N GLY A 425 -3.72 -36.79 23.93
CA GLY A 425 -4.67 -37.76 24.48
C GLY A 425 -4.08 -39.16 24.64
N VAL A 426 -4.72 -39.93 25.50
CA VAL A 426 -4.36 -41.32 25.78
C VAL A 426 -5.38 -42.22 25.11
N GLN A 427 -4.94 -43.11 24.22
CA GLN A 427 -5.83 -44.10 23.63
C GLN A 427 -5.74 -45.42 24.40
N SER A 428 -6.79 -45.76 25.15
CA SER A 428 -6.88 -47.05 25.80
C SER A 428 -7.18 -48.13 24.76
N THR A 429 -6.19 -48.96 24.44
CA THR A 429 -6.41 -50.16 23.64
C THR A 429 -6.87 -51.29 24.56
N HIS A 430 -8.15 -51.67 24.48
CA HIS A 430 -8.65 -52.91 25.10
C HIS A 430 -8.03 -54.12 24.36
N TYR A 431 -6.84 -54.53 24.77
CA TYR A 431 -6.32 -55.87 24.47
C TYR A 431 -6.42 -56.71 25.74
N THR A 432 -7.37 -57.65 25.76
CA THR A 432 -7.37 -58.74 26.73
C THR A 432 -6.32 -59.75 26.30
N LEU A 433 -5.14 -59.70 26.93
CA LEU A 433 -4.13 -60.74 26.85
C LEU A 433 -3.92 -61.30 28.25
N GLU A 434 -4.14 -62.60 28.39
CA GLU A 434 -3.81 -63.42 29.56
C GLU A 434 -2.30 -63.39 29.78
N ASN A 435 -1.81 -62.40 30.54
CA ASN A 435 -0.65 -62.49 31.43
C ASN A 435 -0.33 -61.08 31.95
N SER A 436 0.07 -61.04 33.22
CA SER A 436 0.29 -59.88 34.07
C SER A 436 1.32 -58.88 33.52
N VAL A 437 0.92 -58.00 32.60
CA VAL A 437 1.71 -56.84 32.18
C VAL A 437 0.79 -55.62 32.22
N GLU A 438 1.20 -54.56 32.92
CA GLU A 438 0.46 -53.29 32.96
C GLU A 438 0.23 -52.75 31.54
N PRO A 439 -0.99 -52.34 31.18
CA PRO A 439 -1.26 -51.77 29.87
C PRO A 439 -0.53 -50.43 29.71
N LEU A 440 0.47 -50.40 28.85
CA LEU A 440 1.10 -49.17 28.37
C LEU A 440 0.03 -48.33 27.67
N ALA A 441 -0.22 -47.13 28.19
CA ALA A 441 -1.16 -46.18 27.63
C ALA A 441 -0.37 -45.10 26.84
N PRO A 442 -0.11 -45.29 25.53
CA PRO A 442 0.71 -44.37 24.76
C PRO A 442 0.05 -42.99 24.66
N GLN A 443 0.86 -41.95 24.82
CA GLN A 443 0.47 -40.56 24.63
C GLN A 443 0.49 -40.24 23.13
N LEU A 444 -0.67 -39.93 22.54
CA LEU A 444 -0.84 -39.65 21.11
C LEU A 444 -1.40 -38.26 20.88
N CYS A 445 -1.19 -37.75 19.67
CA CYS A 445 -1.94 -36.62 19.15
C CYS A 445 -3.24 -37.12 18.51
N LEU A 446 -4.36 -36.94 19.21
CA LEU A 446 -5.70 -37.30 18.74
C LEU A 446 -6.29 -36.15 17.90
N PRO A 447 -7.00 -36.42 16.80
CA PRO A 447 -7.61 -35.37 15.99
C PRO A 447 -8.70 -34.63 16.79
N CYS A 448 -8.79 -33.33 16.59
CA CYS A 448 -9.88 -32.51 17.11
C CYS A 448 -11.22 -32.91 16.51
N HIS A 449 -12.31 -32.60 17.22
CA HIS A 449 -13.64 -32.72 16.65
C HIS A 449 -13.76 -31.83 15.38
N PRO A 450 -14.43 -32.27 14.30
CA PRO A 450 -14.50 -31.53 13.03
C PRO A 450 -15.08 -30.11 13.12
N SER A 451 -15.82 -29.81 14.19
CA SER A 451 -16.34 -28.46 14.45
C SER A 451 -15.30 -27.49 15.00
N CYS A 452 -14.14 -27.96 15.48
CA CYS A 452 -13.09 -27.14 16.06
C CYS A 452 -11.95 -26.91 15.05
N ALA A 453 -11.34 -25.72 15.07
CA ALA A 453 -10.07 -25.46 14.38
C ALA A 453 -8.86 -25.82 15.25
N THR A 454 -8.94 -25.57 16.56
CA THR A 454 -8.00 -26.09 17.57
C THR A 454 -8.79 -26.56 18.79
N CYS A 455 -8.25 -27.51 19.55
CA CYS A 455 -8.95 -28.15 20.66
C CYS A 455 -8.01 -28.51 21.81
N SER A 456 -8.56 -28.65 23.01
CA SER A 456 -7.89 -29.24 24.18
C SER A 456 -8.10 -30.76 24.26
N GLY A 457 -9.03 -31.31 23.48
CA GLY A 457 -9.35 -32.73 23.41
C GLY A 457 -10.25 -33.08 22.21
N PRO A 458 -10.56 -34.36 21.99
CA PRO A 458 -11.26 -34.82 20.79
C PRO A 458 -12.78 -34.53 20.79
N SER A 459 -13.33 -33.98 21.88
CA SER A 459 -14.77 -33.72 22.01
C SER A 459 -15.20 -32.42 21.33
N ALA A 460 -16.49 -32.34 20.94
CA ALA A 460 -17.12 -31.16 20.35
C ALA A 460 -17.18 -29.95 21.31
N ASN A 461 -17.04 -30.19 22.62
CA ASN A 461 -17.06 -29.20 23.69
C ASN A 461 -15.67 -28.93 24.27
N GLU A 462 -14.62 -29.26 23.53
CA GLU A 462 -13.23 -29.01 23.92
C GLU A 462 -12.54 -28.13 22.87
N CYS A 463 -13.29 -27.27 22.19
CA CYS A 463 -12.77 -26.35 21.18
C CYS A 463 -12.09 -25.13 21.82
N LEU A 464 -10.87 -24.84 21.38
CA LEU A 464 -10.12 -23.63 21.73
C LEU A 464 -10.31 -22.53 20.68
N THR A 465 -10.44 -22.89 19.40
CA THR A 465 -10.77 -21.96 18.32
C THR A 465 -11.69 -22.60 17.30
N CYS A 466 -12.47 -21.78 16.59
CA CYS A 466 -13.44 -22.24 15.59
C CYS A 466 -12.96 -22.06 14.15
N PRO A 467 -13.39 -22.91 13.21
CA PRO A 467 -13.19 -22.72 11.78
C PRO A 467 -13.86 -21.42 11.28
N ALA A 468 -13.41 -20.93 10.13
CA ALA A 468 -14.03 -19.78 9.47
C ALA A 468 -15.56 -19.98 9.34
N HIS A 469 -16.34 -18.94 9.65
CA HIS A 469 -17.81 -18.93 9.64
C HIS A 469 -18.52 -19.71 10.79
N SER A 470 -17.82 -20.05 11.86
CA SER A 470 -18.40 -20.59 13.10
C SER A 470 -18.16 -19.68 14.30
N HIS A 471 -19.07 -19.68 15.28
CA HIS A 471 -18.96 -18.87 16.50
C HIS A 471 -18.51 -19.73 17.69
N TRP A 472 -17.60 -19.21 18.51
CA TRP A 472 -17.12 -19.87 19.72
C TRP A 472 -18.02 -19.55 20.91
N SER A 473 -18.58 -20.59 21.56
CA SER A 473 -19.33 -20.45 22.81
C SER A 473 -18.38 -20.62 23.99
N SER A 474 -18.23 -19.58 24.82
CA SER A 474 -17.45 -19.65 26.06
C SER A 474 -18.12 -20.46 27.16
N LEU A 475 -19.44 -20.68 27.08
CA LEU A 475 -20.19 -21.45 28.07
C LEU A 475 -20.01 -22.97 27.86
N ASP A 476 -20.02 -23.41 26.61
CA ASP A 476 -20.01 -24.83 26.26
C ASP A 476 -18.68 -25.29 25.63
N PHE A 477 -17.69 -24.39 25.53
CA PHE A 477 -16.40 -24.62 24.88
C PHE A 477 -16.53 -25.29 23.49
N SER A 478 -17.57 -24.90 22.76
CA SER A 478 -17.97 -25.51 21.49
C SER A 478 -18.07 -24.49 20.37
N CYS A 479 -18.01 -24.99 19.13
CA CYS A 479 -18.14 -24.18 17.92
C CYS A 479 -19.45 -24.51 17.22
N SER A 480 -20.29 -23.50 17.00
CA SER A 480 -21.56 -23.65 16.29
C SER A 480 -21.52 -22.93 14.93
N HIS A 481 -22.01 -23.62 13.91
CA HIS A 481 -22.13 -23.09 12.55
C HIS A 481 -23.29 -22.08 12.49
N GLN A 482 -23.07 -20.91 11.90
CA GLN A 482 -24.17 -19.98 11.66
C GLN A 482 -25.13 -20.57 10.63
N THR A 483 -26.33 -20.98 11.04
CA THR A 483 -27.48 -21.04 10.14
C THR A 483 -27.96 -19.60 9.93
N GLN A 484 -28.35 -19.25 8.69
CA GLN A 484 -28.76 -17.91 8.25
C GLN A 484 -29.96 -17.28 8.99
N SER A 485 -30.41 -17.83 10.11
CA SER A 485 -31.60 -17.41 10.88
C SER A 485 -31.31 -16.65 12.18
N SER A 486 -30.05 -16.30 12.49
CA SER A 486 -29.70 -15.66 13.77
C SER A 486 -28.99 -14.32 13.59
N ARG A 487 -29.63 -13.38 12.90
CA ARG A 487 -29.33 -11.93 13.00
C ARG A 487 -30.49 -11.26 13.74
N ALA A 488 -30.41 -11.27 15.06
CA ALA A 488 -31.20 -10.39 15.92
C ALA A 488 -30.29 -9.94 17.08
N SER A 489 -30.09 -8.63 17.20
CA SER A 489 -29.33 -8.02 18.28
C SER A 489 -29.98 -8.32 19.64
N PRO A 490 -29.22 -8.60 20.72
CA PRO A 490 -29.82 -8.79 22.04
C PRO A 490 -30.34 -7.46 22.59
N ALA A 491 -31.56 -7.50 23.15
CA ALA A 491 -32.10 -6.45 24.00
C ALA A 491 -31.33 -6.41 25.33
N LEU A 492 -30.87 -5.24 25.74
CA LEU A 492 -30.24 -5.01 27.03
C LEU A 492 -31.26 -5.16 28.17
N GLY A 493 -31.14 -6.27 28.91
CA GLY A 493 -31.83 -6.53 30.17
C GLY A 493 -30.86 -6.51 31.36
N GLN A 494 -31.11 -5.56 32.26
CA GLN A 494 -30.85 -5.47 33.70
C GLN A 494 -29.82 -6.41 34.38
N GLY A 495 -28.84 -5.79 35.04
CA GLY A 495 -28.07 -6.33 36.16
C GLY A 495 -27.77 -5.22 37.17
N GLU A 496 -27.99 -5.50 38.45
CA GLU A 496 -28.14 -4.59 39.60
C GLU A 496 -26.87 -3.85 40.07
N GLY A 497 -27.05 -2.61 40.56
CA GLY A 497 -26.08 -1.81 41.34
C GLY A 497 -26.66 -0.45 41.81
N PRO A 498 -26.34 0.06 43.03
CA PRO A 498 -27.18 0.99 43.82
C PRO A 498 -27.03 2.51 43.48
N PRO A 499 -27.88 3.41 44.01
CA PRO A 499 -28.31 4.62 43.29
C PRO A 499 -27.39 5.83 43.53
N ALA A 500 -27.06 6.52 42.44
CA ALA A 500 -26.61 7.91 42.48
C ALA A 500 -27.63 8.76 41.70
N THR A 501 -28.15 9.78 42.39
CA THR A 501 -29.20 10.70 41.95
C THR A 501 -28.84 11.44 40.65
N SER A 502 -29.68 11.30 39.62
CA SER A 502 -29.63 12.08 38.37
C SER A 502 -30.33 13.44 38.52
N PRO A 503 -29.82 14.54 37.92
CA PRO A 503 -30.55 15.81 37.80
C PRO A 503 -31.66 15.70 36.73
N PRO A 504 -32.65 16.62 36.70
CA PRO A 504 -33.85 16.44 35.88
C PRO A 504 -33.56 16.49 34.37
N ALA A 505 -34.12 15.53 33.65
CA ALA A 505 -33.83 15.15 32.27
C ALA A 505 -34.22 16.16 31.16
N ASN A 506 -34.53 17.42 31.49
CA ASN A 506 -35.07 18.38 30.52
C ASN A 506 -34.16 19.57 30.21
N LEU A 507 -33.01 19.71 30.88
CA LEU A 507 -32.11 20.85 30.64
C LEU A 507 -31.54 20.91 29.20
N PRO A 508 -31.10 19.81 28.57
CA PRO A 508 -30.52 19.86 27.22
C PRO A 508 -31.55 20.25 26.15
N VAL A 509 -32.79 19.76 26.29
CA VAL A 509 -33.89 20.03 25.35
C VAL A 509 -34.38 21.47 25.47
N LEU A 510 -34.40 22.01 26.69
CA LEU A 510 -34.81 23.38 26.96
C LEU A 510 -33.75 24.39 26.48
N VAL A 511 -32.46 24.06 26.62
CA VAL A 511 -31.36 24.86 26.05
C VAL A 511 -31.41 24.84 24.52
N ALA A 512 -31.57 23.66 23.90
CA ALA A 512 -31.65 23.55 22.44
C ALA A 512 -32.86 24.32 21.87
N SER A 513 -34.02 24.26 22.52
CA SER A 513 -35.22 24.97 22.06
C SER A 513 -35.08 26.49 22.19
N LEU A 514 -34.51 26.99 23.30
CA LEU A 514 -34.23 28.42 23.48
C LEU A 514 -33.18 28.94 22.47
N SER A 515 -32.15 28.14 22.16
CA SER A 515 -31.16 28.49 21.14
C SER A 515 -31.76 28.58 19.74
N CYS A 516 -32.66 27.65 19.36
CA CYS A 516 -33.35 27.73 18.07
C CYS A 516 -34.23 28.98 17.96
N VAL A 517 -34.97 29.33 19.03
CA VAL A 517 -35.80 30.53 19.05
C VAL A 517 -34.94 31.80 18.92
N LEU A 518 -33.80 31.86 19.61
CA LEU A 518 -32.88 32.99 19.52
C LEU A 518 -32.35 33.19 18.08
N ILE A 519 -31.97 32.11 17.41
CA ILE A 519 -31.46 32.14 16.03
C ILE A 519 -32.54 32.68 15.07
N VAL A 520 -33.78 32.22 15.20
CA VAL A 520 -34.89 32.69 14.36
C VAL A 520 -35.18 34.17 14.59
N VAL A 521 -35.12 34.65 15.84
CA VAL A 521 -35.30 36.07 16.16
C VAL A 521 -34.17 36.93 15.58
N VAL A 522 -32.92 36.48 15.67
CA VAL A 522 -31.78 37.19 15.09
C VAL A 522 -31.88 37.25 13.57
N PHE A 523 -32.22 36.15 12.90
CA PHE A 523 -32.44 36.15 11.46
C PHE A 523 -33.62 37.04 11.04
N GLY A 524 -34.73 36.99 11.78
CA GLY A 524 -35.89 37.83 11.51
C GLY A 524 -35.59 39.32 11.66
N THR A 525 -34.86 39.70 12.70
CA THR A 525 -34.46 41.10 12.94
C THR A 525 -33.46 41.61 11.91
N VAL A 526 -32.45 40.81 11.54
CA VAL A 526 -31.50 41.15 10.47
C VAL A 526 -32.23 41.27 9.12
N PHE A 527 -33.12 40.34 8.80
CA PHE A 527 -33.92 40.40 7.57
C PHE A 527 -34.81 41.64 7.53
N LEU A 528 -35.50 41.98 8.64
CA LEU A 528 -36.35 43.17 8.71
C LEU A 528 -35.52 44.46 8.59
N ALA A 529 -34.35 44.51 9.23
CA ALA A 529 -33.43 45.64 9.14
C ALA A 529 -32.89 45.83 7.70
N LEU A 530 -32.62 44.73 7.00
CA LEU A 530 -32.22 44.76 5.59
C LEU A 530 -33.37 45.24 4.69
N GLN A 531 -34.60 44.75 4.90
CA GLN A 531 -35.78 45.19 4.14
C GLN A 531 -36.14 46.67 4.40
N LEU A 532 -35.95 47.16 5.62
CA LEU A 532 -36.13 48.57 5.97
C LEU A 532 -35.05 49.47 5.37
N ARG A 533 -33.82 48.97 5.20
CA ARG A 533 -32.74 49.69 4.50
C ARG A 533 -32.87 49.67 2.98
N SER A 534 -33.46 48.63 2.39
CA SER A 534 -33.58 48.48 0.94
C SER A 534 -34.84 49.13 0.34
N GLY A 535 -35.77 49.63 1.17
CA GLY A 535 -37.02 50.22 0.72
C GLY A 535 -38.03 49.14 0.27
N PHE A 536 -39.21 49.12 0.91
CA PHE A 536 -40.25 48.14 0.62
C PHE A 536 -40.90 48.39 -0.75
N SER A 537 -40.67 47.49 -1.72
CA SER A 537 -41.46 47.40 -2.95
C SER A 537 -42.34 46.16 -2.94
N LEU A 538 -43.61 46.33 -2.57
CA LEU A 538 -44.66 45.33 -2.72
C LEU A 538 -45.34 45.56 -4.07
N ARG A 539 -45.00 44.79 -5.11
CA ARG A 539 -45.91 44.55 -6.24
C ARG A 539 -45.56 43.32 -7.08
N GLY A 540 -46.46 42.34 -7.01
CA GLY A 540 -46.94 41.59 -8.16
C GLY A 540 -46.11 40.38 -8.61
N VAL A 541 -46.48 39.21 -8.11
CA VAL A 541 -46.20 37.93 -8.76
C VAL A 541 -46.82 37.94 -10.17
N LYS A 542 -46.01 37.66 -11.20
CA LYS A 542 -46.49 37.14 -12.48
C LYS A 542 -45.63 35.94 -12.88
N ILE A 543 -46.28 34.78 -12.89
CA ILE A 543 -45.80 33.53 -13.47
C ILE A 543 -45.76 33.73 -14.99
N TYR A 544 -44.62 33.43 -15.62
CA TYR A 544 -44.55 33.11 -17.04
C TYR A 544 -43.63 31.91 -17.25
N ALA A 545 -44.24 30.82 -17.72
CA ALA A 545 -43.56 29.85 -18.57
C ALA A 545 -43.52 30.42 -20.00
N LEU A 546 -42.43 30.24 -20.74
CA LEU A 546 -42.46 29.59 -22.05
C LEU A 546 -41.07 29.41 -22.68
N ASP A 547 -41.06 28.33 -23.46
CA ASP A 547 -40.20 27.85 -24.53
C ASP A 547 -39.74 28.87 -25.60
N SER A 548 -38.64 28.53 -26.27
CA SER A 548 -38.20 28.96 -27.62
C SER A 548 -37.88 30.45 -27.94
N GLY A 549 -36.74 30.69 -28.61
CA GLY A 549 -36.61 31.80 -29.57
C GLY A 549 -35.42 32.75 -29.40
N ILE A 550 -34.54 32.77 -30.41
CA ILE A 550 -33.45 33.72 -30.70
C ILE A 550 -33.96 35.16 -30.78
N ILE A 551 -33.33 36.14 -30.11
CA ILE A 551 -33.34 37.57 -30.51
C ILE A 551 -31.99 38.26 -30.20
N SER A 552 -31.49 38.95 -31.22
CA SER A 552 -30.35 39.87 -31.30
C SER A 552 -30.68 41.27 -30.75
N TYR A 553 -29.69 42.01 -30.24
CA TYR A 553 -29.81 43.46 -30.00
C TYR A 553 -28.66 44.27 -30.65
N LYS A 554 -29.02 45.06 -31.67
CA LYS A 554 -28.51 46.41 -31.99
C LYS A 554 -28.85 47.35 -30.80
N GLY A 555 -28.17 48.44 -30.45
CA GLY A 555 -27.05 49.21 -30.99
C GLY A 555 -27.14 50.67 -30.46
N LEU A 556 -25.98 51.33 -30.32
CA LEU A 556 -25.71 52.79 -30.32
C LEU A 556 -26.00 53.64 -29.05
N PRO A 557 -25.27 54.77 -28.81
CA PRO A 557 -24.56 55.59 -29.80
C PRO A 557 -23.09 55.97 -29.54
N SER A 558 -22.46 56.41 -30.63
CA SER A 558 -21.17 57.07 -30.76
C SER A 558 -21.27 58.57 -30.48
N ASP A 559 -20.20 59.17 -29.95
CA ASP A 559 -19.46 60.31 -30.53
C ASP A 559 -18.53 60.91 -29.47
N VAL A 560 -17.55 61.70 -29.94
CA VAL A 560 -16.58 62.53 -29.20
C VAL A 560 -15.24 61.84 -28.87
N TRP A 561 -14.33 61.83 -29.85
CA TRP A 561 -13.13 62.69 -29.95
C TRP A 561 -12.28 62.24 -31.15
N GLN A 562 -12.17 63.10 -32.16
CA GLN A 562 -11.19 63.05 -33.26
C GLN A 562 -10.05 64.04 -32.92
N GLU A 563 -8.82 63.69 -33.30
CA GLU A 563 -7.80 64.53 -33.97
C GLU A 563 -6.50 63.68 -34.08
N GLU A 564 -6.17 63.16 -35.26
CA GLU A 564 -5.21 63.69 -36.28
C GLU A 564 -3.77 63.12 -36.14
N ALA A 565 -3.21 62.69 -37.29
CA ALA A 565 -1.93 61.98 -37.49
C ALA A 565 -0.76 62.98 -37.80
N PRO A 566 0.41 62.69 -38.45
CA PRO A 566 1.06 61.42 -38.91
C PRO A 566 2.65 61.37 -38.83
N PHE A 567 3.27 60.28 -39.34
CA PHE A 567 4.70 60.03 -39.73
C PHE A 567 5.77 60.00 -38.57
N GLU A 568 6.90 59.26 -38.57
CA GLU A 568 7.79 58.66 -39.59
C GLU A 568 8.82 57.68 -38.91
N SER A 569 9.35 56.71 -39.69
CA SER A 569 10.76 56.19 -39.72
C SER A 569 11.45 55.37 -38.60
N ASP A 570 11.87 54.16 -38.99
CA ASP A 570 13.11 53.38 -38.76
C ASP A 570 13.71 53.14 -37.35
N GLY A 571 14.09 51.87 -37.10
CA GLY A 571 15.12 51.49 -36.13
C GLY A 571 15.02 50.05 -35.61
N GLU A 572 16.08 49.27 -35.83
CA GLU A 572 16.29 47.85 -35.51
C GLU A 572 16.24 47.53 -34.00
N ASP A 573 15.68 46.37 -33.62
CA ASP A 573 16.19 45.47 -32.57
C ASP A 573 15.31 44.20 -32.52
N TYR A 574 15.87 43.04 -32.92
CA TYR A 574 15.22 41.73 -32.76
C TYR A 574 15.65 41.11 -31.43
N GLU A 575 14.90 41.42 -30.36
CA GLU A 575 14.95 40.68 -29.10
C GLU A 575 13.85 39.61 -29.03
N ALA A 576 14.26 38.46 -28.51
CA ALA A 576 13.46 37.26 -28.29
C ALA A 576 12.17 37.53 -27.51
N HIS A 577 11.02 37.13 -28.07
CA HIS A 577 9.77 37.09 -27.34
C HIS A 577 9.45 35.68 -26.85
N SER A 578 9.54 35.57 -25.52
CA SER A 578 8.85 34.62 -24.66
C SER A 578 7.33 34.76 -24.87
N GLU A 579 6.68 33.74 -25.43
CA GLU A 579 5.22 33.66 -25.42
C GLU A 579 4.75 33.12 -24.06
N ARG A 580 4.31 34.07 -23.22
CA ARG A 580 3.48 33.82 -22.04
C ARG A 580 2.12 33.28 -22.48
N THR A 581 1.81 32.05 -22.10
CA THR A 581 0.45 31.50 -22.05
C THR A 581 -0.41 32.32 -21.10
N ALA A 582 -1.41 33.02 -21.65
CA ALA A 582 -2.42 33.74 -20.90
C ALA A 582 -3.50 32.78 -20.37
N PHE A 583 -3.56 32.64 -19.04
CA PHE A 583 -4.75 32.16 -18.33
C PHE A 583 -5.77 33.31 -18.26
N ILE A 584 -6.96 33.10 -18.85
CA ILE A 584 -8.09 34.01 -18.64
C ILE A 584 -8.68 33.70 -17.26
N ARG A 585 -8.54 34.67 -16.36
CA ARG A 585 -9.14 34.71 -15.02
C ARG A 585 -10.30 35.68 -15.08
N ASP A 586 -11.53 35.18 -15.09
CA ASP A 586 -12.71 36.02 -14.84
C ASP A 586 -12.80 36.31 -13.34
N GLN A 587 -12.50 37.55 -12.96
CA GLN A 587 -12.95 38.13 -11.70
C GLN A 587 -14.31 38.81 -11.94
N SER A 588 -15.38 38.21 -11.42
CA SER A 588 -16.60 38.94 -11.12
C SER A 588 -16.55 39.40 -9.66
N ALA A 589 -16.39 40.70 -9.47
CA ALA A 589 -16.75 41.40 -8.26
C ALA A 589 -17.73 42.51 -8.65
N LEU A 590 -18.99 42.32 -8.26
CA LEU A 590 -19.92 43.33 -7.76
C LEU A 590 -21.15 42.63 -7.17
#